data_AF-A0A0E9XWV0-F1
#
_entry.id   AF-A0A0E9XWV0-F1
#
_cell.length_a   1.000
_cell.length_b   1.000
_cell.length_c   1.000
_cell.angle_alpha   90.00
_cell.angle_beta   90.00
_cell.angle_gamma   90.00
#
_symmetry.space_group_name_H-M   'P 1'
#
loop_
_entity.id
_entity.type
_entity.pdbx_description
1 polymer ?
#
loop_
_entity_poly.entity_id
_entity_poly.type
_entity_poly.pdbx_seq_one_letter_code
_entity_poly.pdbx_strand_id
1 'polypeptide(L)'
;MTPDSALLHHQLALSYRGKTANNREETEDLSGLRIQHLEQAISLKPSFVRARVELGCVYAEIRDNRKAEEMFKKAIEAANDSNEYHQIAYLKYANFLLYKERSVPMAVVYYKKGLQLENDTFDWNVCARTLEKIANGKISRNPIDGEAFGILGYVNQMRGDTCQAIERYEKAILYDPGNEEYLTALCDLRLSLQ
;
A
#
# COMPACT_ATOMS: atom_id res chain seq x y z
N MET A 1 -23.89 -21.32 -8.57
CA MET A 1 -23.48 -20.01 -7.97
C MET A 1 -22.69 -19.29 -9.05
N THR A 2 -22.99 -18.04 -9.39
CA THR A 2 -22.47 -17.34 -10.59
C THR A 2 -21.35 -16.35 -10.24
N PRO A 3 -20.07 -16.76 -10.23
CA PRO A 3 -18.95 -15.83 -10.04
C PRO A 3 -18.84 -14.84 -11.22
N ASP A 4 -19.42 -15.20 -12.36
CA ASP A 4 -19.46 -14.42 -13.59
C ASP A 4 -20.11 -13.04 -13.41
N SER A 5 -21.09 -12.90 -12.51
CA SER A 5 -21.77 -11.62 -12.34
C SER A 5 -20.92 -10.60 -11.57
N ALA A 6 -20.26 -10.99 -10.48
CA ALA A 6 -19.40 -10.09 -9.72
C ALA A 6 -18.19 -9.61 -10.53
N LEU A 7 -17.56 -10.54 -11.26
CA LEU A 7 -16.43 -10.23 -12.15
C LEU A 7 -16.87 -9.32 -13.30
N LEU A 8 -18.03 -9.55 -13.90
CA LEU A 8 -18.58 -8.68 -14.95
C LEU A 8 -18.82 -7.26 -14.44
N HIS A 9 -19.46 -7.11 -13.28
CA HIS A 9 -19.67 -5.79 -12.67
C HIS A 9 -18.33 -5.08 -12.40
N HIS A 10 -17.32 -5.80 -11.91
CA HIS A 10 -15.97 -5.25 -11.74
C HIS A 10 -15.33 -4.84 -13.08
N GLN A 11 -15.44 -5.67 -14.13
CA GLN A 11 -14.93 -5.34 -15.47
C GLN A 11 -15.64 -4.12 -16.08
N LEU A 12 -16.95 -3.98 -15.88
CA LEU A 12 -17.72 -2.80 -16.31
C LEU A 12 -17.20 -1.54 -15.62
N ALA A 13 -16.98 -1.57 -14.31
CA ALA A 13 -16.37 -0.45 -13.59
C ALA A 13 -14.99 -0.07 -14.14
N LEU A 14 -14.14 -1.07 -14.47
CA LEU A 14 -12.84 -0.82 -15.09
C LEU A 14 -12.96 -0.25 -16.51
N SER A 15 -13.98 -0.66 -17.29
CA SER A 15 -14.23 -0.10 -18.62
C SER A 15 -14.57 1.38 -18.55
N TYR A 16 -15.41 1.80 -17.58
CA TYR A 16 -15.74 3.20 -17.37
C TYR A 16 -14.53 4.05 -16.95
N ARG A 17 -13.54 3.47 -16.25
CA ARG A 17 -12.28 4.15 -15.92
C ARG A 17 -11.48 4.55 -17.17
N GLY A 18 -11.52 3.75 -18.22
CA GLY A 18 -10.79 3.99 -19.48
C GLY A 18 -11.46 5.02 -20.40
N LYS A 19 -12.69 5.45 -20.11
CA LYS A 19 -13.38 6.47 -20.91
C LYS A 19 -12.84 7.85 -20.57
N THR A 20 -12.40 8.57 -21.60
CA THR A 20 -12.00 9.97 -21.48
C THR A 20 -13.25 10.83 -21.29
N ALA A 21 -13.34 11.49 -20.13
CA ALA A 21 -14.34 12.52 -19.89
C ALA A 21 -13.90 13.83 -20.56
N ASN A 22 -14.80 14.47 -21.29
CA ASN A 22 -14.55 15.76 -21.94
C ASN A 22 -14.83 16.95 -21.01
N ASN A 23 -15.63 16.73 -19.97
CA ASN A 23 -15.99 17.75 -18.99
C ASN A 23 -16.17 17.16 -17.58
N ARG A 24 -16.42 18.04 -16.60
CA ARG A 24 -16.58 17.67 -15.19
C ARG A 24 -17.85 16.86 -14.93
N GLU A 25 -18.94 17.18 -15.61
CA GLU A 25 -20.23 16.49 -15.45
C GLU A 25 -20.13 15.03 -15.91
N GLU A 26 -19.50 14.78 -17.06
CA GLU A 26 -19.17 13.44 -17.55
C GLU A 26 -18.22 12.69 -16.59
N THR A 27 -17.30 13.39 -15.93
CA THR A 27 -16.41 12.77 -14.93
C THR A 27 -17.18 12.31 -13.70
N GLU A 28 -18.13 13.13 -13.23
CA GLU A 28 -18.99 12.82 -12.09
C GLU A 28 -19.96 11.66 -12.42
N ASP A 29 -20.55 11.65 -13.61
CA ASP A 29 -21.40 10.57 -14.11
C ASP A 29 -20.65 9.24 -14.25
N LEU A 30 -19.46 9.25 -14.86
CA LEU A 30 -18.60 8.07 -14.97
C LEU A 30 -18.17 7.55 -13.60
N SER A 31 -17.92 8.43 -12.64
CA SER A 31 -17.57 8.03 -11.27
C SER A 31 -18.75 7.38 -10.55
N GLY A 32 -19.97 7.90 -10.75
CA GLY A 32 -21.21 7.32 -10.24
C GLY A 32 -21.44 5.89 -10.77
N LEU A 33 -21.30 5.69 -12.08
CA LEU A 33 -21.41 4.37 -12.71
C LEU A 33 -20.36 3.39 -12.17
N ARG A 34 -19.11 3.84 -12.01
CA ARG A 34 -18.03 3.03 -11.42
C ARG A 34 -18.39 2.58 -10.01
N ILE A 35 -18.86 3.49 -9.17
CA ILE A 35 -19.30 3.18 -7.79
C ILE A 35 -20.41 2.13 -7.82
N GLN A 36 -21.47 2.36 -8.59
CA GLN A 36 -22.61 1.45 -8.67
C GLN A 36 -22.19 0.03 -9.07
N HIS A 37 -21.36 -0.09 -10.10
CA HIS A 37 -20.88 -1.40 -10.55
C HIS A 37 -19.96 -2.06 -9.52
N LEU A 38 -19.09 -1.33 -8.84
CA LEU A 38 -18.23 -1.88 -7.79
C LEU A 38 -19.02 -2.32 -6.56
N GLU A 39 -20.00 -1.53 -6.12
CA GLU A 39 -20.91 -1.88 -5.03
C GLU A 39 -21.67 -3.17 -5.34
N GLN A 40 -22.15 -3.33 -6.57
CA GLN A 40 -22.81 -4.56 -7.01
C GLN A 40 -21.84 -5.75 -7.09
N ALA A 41 -20.59 -5.54 -7.50
CA ALA A 41 -19.58 -6.59 -7.45
C ALA A 41 -19.30 -7.06 -6.01
N ILE A 42 -19.26 -6.14 -5.05
CA ILE A 42 -19.05 -6.42 -3.63
C ILE A 42 -20.28 -7.10 -3.00
N SER A 43 -21.50 -6.69 -3.37
CA SER A 43 -22.73 -7.32 -2.87
C SER A 43 -22.83 -8.78 -3.31
N LEU A 44 -22.45 -9.07 -4.55
CA LEU A 44 -22.43 -10.42 -5.12
C LEU A 44 -21.27 -11.28 -4.60
N LYS A 45 -20.10 -10.67 -4.33
CA LYS A 45 -18.94 -11.33 -3.74
C LYS A 45 -18.37 -10.51 -2.59
N PRO A 46 -18.84 -10.72 -1.34
CA PRO A 46 -18.34 -10.00 -0.18
C PRO A 46 -16.88 -10.24 0.16
N SER A 47 -16.17 -11.19 -0.46
CA SER A 47 -14.71 -11.35 -0.32
C SER A 47 -13.91 -10.68 -1.45
N PHE A 48 -14.55 -9.87 -2.30
CA PHE A 48 -13.89 -9.33 -3.49
C PHE A 48 -12.97 -8.14 -3.18
N VAL A 49 -11.76 -8.45 -2.72
CA VAL A 49 -10.74 -7.47 -2.31
C VAL A 49 -10.47 -6.43 -3.39
N ARG A 50 -10.22 -6.86 -4.64
CA ARG A 50 -9.93 -5.95 -5.76
C ARG A 50 -11.06 -4.93 -6.01
N ALA A 51 -12.33 -5.36 -5.95
CA ALA A 51 -13.46 -4.46 -6.12
C ALA A 51 -13.53 -3.40 -5.00
N ARG A 52 -13.23 -3.78 -3.74
CA ARG A 52 -13.15 -2.81 -2.63
C ARG A 52 -12.00 -1.84 -2.78
N VAL A 53 -10.83 -2.32 -3.19
CA VAL A 53 -9.65 -1.48 -3.47
C VAL A 53 -9.98 -0.46 -4.55
N GLU A 54 -10.57 -0.89 -5.67
CA GLU A 54 -10.96 0.01 -6.75
C GLU A 54 -12.03 1.01 -6.29
N LEU A 55 -12.98 0.59 -5.44
CA LEU A 55 -14.00 1.50 -4.90
C LEU A 55 -13.36 2.57 -3.99
N GLY A 56 -12.38 2.19 -3.17
CA GLY A 56 -11.56 3.14 -2.41
C GLY A 56 -10.81 4.13 -3.31
N CYS A 57 -10.25 3.66 -4.43
CA CYS A 57 -9.61 4.52 -5.42
C CYS A 57 -10.59 5.50 -6.06
N VAL A 58 -11.81 5.06 -6.43
CA VAL A 58 -12.84 5.94 -7.01
C VAL A 58 -13.24 7.03 -6.02
N TYR A 59 -13.50 6.67 -4.75
CA TYR A 59 -13.82 7.67 -3.73
C TYR A 59 -12.67 8.67 -3.51
N ALA A 60 -11.41 8.22 -3.55
CA ALA A 60 -10.24 9.09 -3.46
C ALA A 60 -10.04 9.99 -4.69
N GLU A 61 -10.49 9.57 -5.88
CA GLU A 61 -10.49 10.37 -7.10
C GLU A 61 -11.50 11.53 -7.00
N ILE A 62 -12.71 11.25 -6.51
CA ILE A 62 -13.76 12.26 -6.29
C ILE A 62 -13.61 13.04 -4.97
N ARG A 63 -12.51 12.83 -4.25
CA ARG A 63 -12.15 13.49 -2.97
C ARG A 63 -13.08 13.20 -1.79
N ASP A 64 -13.84 12.10 -1.84
CA ASP A 64 -14.53 11.57 -0.66
C ASP A 64 -13.55 10.70 0.14
N ASN A 65 -12.61 11.36 0.82
CA ASN A 65 -11.54 10.68 1.55
C ASN A 65 -12.06 9.79 2.68
N ARG A 66 -13.19 10.15 3.29
CA ARG A 66 -13.81 9.35 4.35
C ARG A 66 -14.25 7.99 3.82
N LYS A 67 -15.02 7.98 2.72
CA LYS A 67 -15.43 6.71 2.10
C LYS A 67 -14.25 5.95 1.49
N ALA A 68 -13.27 6.67 0.93
CA ALA A 68 -12.06 6.05 0.41
C ALA A 68 -11.34 5.24 1.51
N GLU A 69 -11.10 5.85 2.66
CA GLU A 69 -10.45 5.20 3.80
C GLU A 69 -11.28 4.00 4.29
N GLU A 70 -12.59 4.15 4.41
CA GLU A 70 -13.49 3.07 4.80
C GLU A 70 -13.35 1.85 3.86
N MET A 71 -13.34 2.09 2.55
CA MET A 71 -13.23 1.02 1.56
C MET A 71 -11.86 0.34 1.58
N PHE A 72 -10.77 1.09 1.79
CA PHE A 72 -9.45 0.50 1.95
C PHE A 72 -9.33 -0.37 3.20
N LYS A 73 -9.90 0.07 4.34
CA LYS A 73 -9.93 -0.74 5.57
C LYS A 73 -10.73 -2.03 5.36
N LYS A 74 -11.93 -1.92 4.77
CA LYS A 74 -12.76 -3.09 4.39
C LYS A 74 -12.08 -4.01 3.38
N ALA A 75 -11.24 -3.47 2.48
CA ALA A 75 -10.46 -4.28 1.55
C ALA A 75 -9.41 -5.14 2.29
N ILE A 76 -8.76 -4.58 3.31
CA ILE A 76 -7.80 -5.30 4.15
C ILE A 76 -8.50 -6.37 4.98
N GLU A 77 -9.65 -6.04 5.59
CA GLU A 77 -10.48 -7.02 6.32
C GLU A 77 -10.87 -8.19 5.42
N ALA A 78 -11.39 -7.91 4.22
CA ALA A 78 -11.75 -8.95 3.27
C ALA A 78 -10.55 -9.78 2.80
N ALA A 79 -9.37 -9.17 2.68
CA ALA A 79 -8.14 -9.89 2.31
C ALA A 79 -7.71 -10.86 3.40
N ASN A 80 -7.79 -10.44 4.67
CA ASN A 80 -7.52 -11.29 5.83
C ASN A 80 -8.48 -12.49 5.87
N ASP A 81 -9.76 -12.26 5.60
CA ASP A 81 -10.79 -13.31 5.61
C ASP A 81 -10.61 -14.31 4.46
N SER A 82 -10.23 -13.84 3.27
CA SER A 82 -10.08 -14.69 2.08
C SER A 82 -8.68 -15.25 1.87
N ASN A 83 -7.70 -14.81 2.67
CA ASN A 83 -6.27 -15.05 2.49
C ASN A 83 -5.73 -14.70 1.08
N GLU A 84 -6.30 -13.69 0.42
CA GLU A 84 -5.94 -13.32 -0.96
C GLU A 84 -5.77 -11.80 -1.09
N TYR A 85 -4.91 -11.36 -2.02
CA TYR A 85 -4.78 -9.94 -2.41
C TYR A 85 -4.43 -8.96 -1.27
N HIS A 86 -3.83 -9.42 -0.17
CA HIS A 86 -3.40 -8.57 0.94
C HIS A 86 -2.47 -7.44 0.50
N GLN A 87 -1.52 -7.78 -0.38
CA GLN A 87 -0.45 -6.85 -0.72
C GLN A 87 -0.92 -5.67 -1.56
N ILE A 88 -1.81 -5.92 -2.52
CA ILE A 88 -2.44 -4.84 -3.28
C ILE A 88 -3.32 -3.96 -2.38
N ALA A 89 -4.02 -4.53 -1.40
CA ALA A 89 -4.82 -3.77 -0.44
C ALA A 89 -3.93 -2.82 0.39
N TYR A 90 -2.81 -3.34 0.94
CA TYR A 90 -1.84 -2.51 1.67
C TYR A 90 -1.18 -1.46 0.79
N LEU A 91 -0.73 -1.83 -0.41
CA LEU A 91 -0.12 -0.91 -1.36
C LEU A 91 -1.05 0.26 -1.70
N LYS A 92 -2.31 -0.03 -2.02
CA LYS A 92 -3.27 0.99 -2.46
C LYS A 92 -3.70 1.88 -1.31
N TYR A 93 -3.86 1.33 -0.11
CA TYR A 93 -4.13 2.14 1.07
C TYR A 93 -2.94 3.03 1.45
N ALA A 94 -1.70 2.49 1.39
CA ALA A 94 -0.49 3.28 1.63
C ALA A 94 -0.34 4.43 0.61
N ASN A 95 -0.67 4.21 -0.66
CA ASN A 95 -0.69 5.27 -1.68
C ASN A 95 -1.74 6.34 -1.36
N PHE A 96 -2.94 5.94 -0.93
CA PHE A 96 -3.97 6.88 -0.49
C PHE A 96 -3.47 7.74 0.69
N LEU A 97 -2.88 7.10 1.71
CA LEU A 97 -2.32 7.80 2.86
C LEU A 97 -1.21 8.77 2.46
N LEU A 98 -0.33 8.38 1.54
CA LEU A 98 0.81 9.19 1.09
C LEU A 98 0.37 10.40 0.27
N TYR A 99 -0.52 10.21 -0.70
CA TYR A 99 -0.81 11.22 -1.73
C TYR A 99 -2.09 12.02 -1.47
N LYS A 100 -3.08 11.43 -0.81
CA LYS A 100 -4.38 12.06 -0.55
C LYS A 100 -4.46 12.62 0.86
N GLU A 101 -4.12 11.82 1.86
CA GLU A 101 -4.10 12.25 3.28
C GLU A 101 -2.79 12.94 3.70
N ARG A 102 -1.73 12.79 2.90
CA ARG A 102 -0.38 13.33 3.19
C ARG A 102 0.21 12.83 4.53
N SER A 103 -0.25 11.67 5.00
CA SER A 103 0.26 11.01 6.20
C SER A 103 1.41 10.06 5.84
N VAL A 104 2.62 10.62 5.74
CA VAL A 104 3.84 9.86 5.45
C VAL A 104 4.08 8.75 6.50
N PRO A 105 3.95 8.99 7.83
CA PRO A 105 4.20 7.94 8.83
C PRO A 105 3.27 6.74 8.65
N MET A 106 1.97 6.97 8.48
CA MET A 106 1.01 5.88 8.28
C MET A 106 1.23 5.17 6.94
N ALA A 107 1.58 5.91 5.88
CA ALA A 107 1.92 5.29 4.60
C ALA A 107 3.11 4.32 4.73
N VAL A 108 4.17 4.72 5.45
CA VAL A 108 5.34 3.86 5.73
C VAL A 108 4.93 2.57 6.43
N VAL A 109 4.06 2.65 7.45
CA VAL A 109 3.55 1.45 8.15
C VAL A 109 2.87 0.49 7.19
N TYR A 110 1.98 0.97 6.32
CA TYR A 110 1.26 0.10 5.40
C TYR A 110 2.12 -0.42 4.23
N TYR A 111 3.11 0.35 3.75
CA TYR A 111 4.09 -0.19 2.82
C TYR A 111 4.93 -1.30 3.47
N LYS A 112 5.36 -1.12 4.73
CA LYS A 112 6.08 -2.16 5.48
C LYS A 112 5.26 -3.45 5.61
N LYS A 113 3.96 -3.34 5.93
CA LYS A 113 3.02 -4.49 5.94
C LYS A 113 2.94 -5.19 4.58
N GLY A 114 2.93 -4.43 3.48
CA GLY A 114 3.00 -4.99 2.13
C GLY A 114 4.28 -5.79 1.88
N LEU A 115 5.41 -5.39 2.45
CA LEU A 115 6.67 -6.12 2.28
C LEU A 115 6.77 -7.40 3.11
N GLN A 116 5.99 -7.55 4.18
CA GLN A 116 5.97 -8.76 5.04
C GLN A 116 5.34 -9.99 4.36
N LEU A 117 4.70 -9.79 3.21
CA LEU A 117 4.07 -10.84 2.42
C LEU A 117 5.07 -11.43 1.42
N GLU A 118 4.61 -12.37 0.58
CA GLU A 118 5.44 -13.04 -0.42
C GLU A 118 6.25 -12.04 -1.26
N ASN A 119 7.57 -12.24 -1.24
CA ASN A 119 8.50 -11.41 -1.99
C ASN A 119 8.36 -11.66 -3.51
N ASP A 120 8.99 -10.78 -4.30
CA ASP A 120 9.06 -10.86 -5.78
C ASP A 120 7.74 -10.69 -6.56
N THR A 121 6.69 -10.19 -5.91
CA THR A 121 5.48 -9.77 -6.63
C THR A 121 5.60 -8.31 -7.12
N PHE A 122 4.83 -7.94 -8.14
CA PHE A 122 4.83 -6.57 -8.67
C PHE A 122 4.52 -5.52 -7.58
N ASP A 123 3.46 -5.75 -6.80
CA ASP A 123 3.02 -4.83 -5.76
C ASP A 123 4.09 -4.67 -4.65
N TRP A 124 4.91 -5.70 -4.43
CA TRP A 124 5.95 -5.74 -3.40
C TRP A 124 7.08 -4.82 -3.83
N ASN A 125 7.48 -4.95 -5.10
CA ASN A 125 8.49 -4.10 -5.72
C ASN A 125 8.06 -2.62 -5.71
N VAL A 126 6.77 -2.34 -5.91
CA VAL A 126 6.24 -0.97 -5.80
C VAL A 126 6.33 -0.45 -4.36
N CYS A 127 5.99 -1.26 -3.36
CA CYS A 127 6.13 -0.89 -1.95
C CYS A 127 7.60 -0.57 -1.61
N ALA A 128 8.54 -1.45 -1.97
CA ALA A 128 9.96 -1.29 -1.69
C ALA A 128 10.52 -0.01 -2.32
N ARG A 129 10.26 0.20 -3.62
CA ARG A 129 10.73 1.40 -4.34
C ARG A 129 10.14 2.69 -3.78
N THR A 130 8.89 2.64 -3.29
CA THR A 130 8.23 3.82 -2.72
C THR A 130 8.80 4.15 -1.35
N LEU A 131 9.09 3.15 -0.52
CA LEU A 131 9.80 3.33 0.76
C LEU A 131 11.21 3.89 0.55
N GLU A 132 11.97 3.38 -0.42
CA GLU A 132 13.29 3.93 -0.78
C GLU A 132 13.19 5.39 -1.21
N LYS A 133 12.18 5.75 -2.02
CA LYS A 133 11.95 7.13 -2.44
C LYS A 133 11.63 8.04 -1.24
N ILE A 134 10.81 7.57 -0.30
CA ILE A 134 10.50 8.30 0.94
C ILE A 134 11.78 8.52 1.75
N ALA A 135 12.56 7.46 1.99
CA ALA A 135 13.80 7.52 2.75
C ALA A 135 14.84 8.45 2.11
N ASN A 136 15.08 8.32 0.81
CA ASN A 136 16.02 9.19 0.09
C ASN A 136 15.58 10.66 0.10
N GLY A 137 14.26 10.92 0.04
CA GLY A 137 13.69 12.25 0.19
C GLY A 137 13.90 12.83 1.60
N LYS A 138 13.83 12.01 2.64
CA LYS A 138 14.17 12.41 4.03
C LYS A 138 15.66 12.71 4.18
N ILE A 139 16.53 11.81 3.70
CA ILE A 139 18.00 11.97 3.75
C ILE A 139 18.45 13.24 3.04
N SER A 140 17.85 13.56 1.89
CA SER A 140 18.18 14.77 1.13
C SER A 140 17.84 16.07 1.88
N ARG A 141 16.86 16.02 2.80
CA ARG A 141 16.47 17.16 3.65
C ARG A 141 17.23 17.18 4.96
N ASN A 142 17.47 16.00 5.53
CA ASN A 142 18.20 15.79 6.76
C ASN A 142 19.13 14.57 6.61
N PRO A 143 20.44 14.78 6.39
CA PRO A 143 21.40 13.69 6.19
C PRO A 143 21.58 12.75 7.40
N ILE A 144 21.10 13.14 8.58
CA ILE A 144 21.16 12.35 9.82
C ILE A 144 19.77 11.87 10.28
N ASP A 145 18.86 11.63 9.33
CA ASP A 145 17.51 11.12 9.62
C ASP A 145 17.54 9.61 9.92
N GLY A 146 17.51 9.25 11.20
CA GLY A 146 17.54 7.84 11.65
C GLY A 146 16.39 7.00 11.10
N GLU A 147 15.18 7.57 11.00
CA GLU A 147 14.02 6.88 10.45
C GLU A 147 14.21 6.51 8.98
N ALA A 148 14.81 7.40 8.19
CA ALA A 148 15.11 7.15 6.79
C ALA A 148 16.10 5.99 6.62
N PHE A 149 17.15 5.93 7.43
CA PHE A 149 18.07 4.80 7.44
C PHE A 149 17.39 3.52 7.93
N GLY A 150 16.50 3.59 8.92
CA GLY A 150 15.69 2.46 9.38
C GLY A 150 14.76 1.91 8.30
N ILE A 151 14.15 2.79 7.49
CA ILE A 151 13.36 2.37 6.31
C ILE A 151 14.23 1.65 5.29
N LEU A 152 15.42 2.17 4.98
CA LEU A 152 16.35 1.51 4.05
C LEU A 152 16.84 0.16 4.60
N GLY A 153 17.14 0.07 5.90
CA GLY A 153 17.50 -1.18 6.57
C GLY A 153 16.41 -2.22 6.41
N TYR A 154 15.16 -1.83 6.68
CA TYR A 154 14.00 -2.71 6.52
C TYR A 154 13.83 -3.19 5.08
N VAL A 155 13.93 -2.30 4.08
CA VAL A 155 13.81 -2.70 2.67
C VAL A 155 14.90 -3.70 2.27
N ASN A 156 16.16 -3.47 2.68
CA ASN A 156 17.26 -4.40 2.39
C ASN A 156 17.08 -5.74 3.12
N GLN A 157 16.58 -5.73 4.36
CA GLN A 157 16.24 -6.94 5.10
C GLN A 157 15.19 -7.76 4.34
N MET A 158 14.12 -7.13 3.87
CA MET A 158 13.07 -7.82 3.12
C MET A 158 13.54 -8.32 1.74
N ARG A 159 14.61 -7.74 1.16
CA ARG A 159 15.27 -8.26 -0.05
C ARG A 159 16.20 -9.45 0.20
N GLY A 160 16.56 -9.70 1.46
CA GLY A 160 17.62 -10.64 1.82
C GLY A 160 19.03 -10.08 1.67
N ASP A 161 19.18 -8.78 1.40
CA ASP A 161 20.46 -8.07 1.28
C ASP A 161 21.08 -7.80 2.67
N THR A 162 21.40 -8.88 3.41
CA THR A 162 21.75 -8.85 4.84
C THR A 162 22.87 -7.88 5.16
N CYS A 163 23.95 -7.86 4.37
CA CYS A 163 25.07 -6.94 4.59
C CYS A 163 24.64 -5.46 4.50
N GLN A 164 23.81 -5.13 3.49
CA GLN A 164 23.32 -3.76 3.33
C GLN A 164 22.30 -3.42 4.42
N ALA A 165 21.44 -4.37 4.81
CA ALA A 165 20.49 -4.18 5.89
C ALA A 165 21.20 -3.81 7.20
N ILE A 166 22.25 -4.56 7.56
CA ILE A 166 23.09 -4.30 8.74
C ILE A 166 23.68 -2.88 8.68
N GLU A 167 24.33 -2.51 7.57
CA GLU A 167 24.95 -1.18 7.42
C GLU A 167 23.91 -0.04 7.60
N ARG A 168 22.71 -0.21 7.06
CA ARG A 168 21.64 0.79 7.17
C ARG A 168 21.06 0.86 8.58
N TYR A 169 20.87 -0.27 9.25
CA TYR A 169 20.41 -0.29 10.64
C TYR A 169 21.46 0.29 11.61
N GLU A 170 22.75 0.05 11.40
CA GLU A 170 23.83 0.67 12.17
C GLU A 170 23.78 2.21 12.07
N LYS A 171 23.57 2.74 10.86
CA LYS A 171 23.36 4.20 10.67
C LYS A 171 22.06 4.68 11.32
N ALA A 172 20.98 3.90 11.25
CA ALA A 172 19.73 4.25 11.91
C ALA A 172 19.90 4.39 13.43
N ILE A 173 20.58 3.43 14.06
CA ILE A 173 20.88 3.45 15.51
C ILE A 173 21.84 4.59 15.87
N LEU A 174 22.82 4.89 15.02
CA LEU A 174 23.73 6.02 15.23
C LEU A 174 22.97 7.35 15.33
N TYR A 175 21.93 7.53 14.53
CA TYR A 175 21.15 8.77 14.46
C TYR A 175 19.89 8.78 15.32
N ASP A 176 19.39 7.62 15.71
CA ASP A 176 18.25 7.42 16.62
C ASP A 176 18.51 6.25 17.57
N PRO A 177 19.39 6.43 18.59
CA PRO A 177 19.83 5.35 19.46
C PRO A 177 18.75 4.83 20.41
N GLY A 178 17.65 5.55 20.58
CA GLY A 178 16.52 5.16 21.42
C GLY A 178 15.53 4.21 20.75
N ASN A 179 15.75 3.87 19.47
CA ASN A 179 14.80 3.08 18.70
C ASN A 179 15.04 1.58 18.82
N GLU A 180 14.25 0.93 19.66
CA GLU A 180 14.34 -0.51 19.92
C GLU A 180 14.04 -1.37 18.68
N GLU A 181 13.29 -0.87 17.69
CA GLU A 181 13.00 -1.58 16.43
C GLU A 181 14.31 -1.87 15.67
N TYR A 182 15.21 -0.90 15.60
CA TYR A 182 16.46 -1.03 14.85
C TYR A 182 17.46 -1.94 15.55
N LEU A 183 17.51 -1.87 16.88
CA LEU A 183 18.35 -2.76 17.70
C LEU A 183 17.90 -4.21 17.54
N THR A 184 16.60 -4.46 17.64
CA THR A 184 16.03 -5.81 17.47
C THR A 184 16.32 -6.36 16.07
N ALA A 185 16.04 -5.56 15.02
CA ALA A 185 16.30 -5.97 13.64
C ALA A 185 17.80 -6.26 13.39
N LEU A 186 18.70 -5.43 13.93
CA LEU A 186 20.14 -5.64 13.79
C LEU A 186 20.61 -6.92 14.52
N CYS A 187 20.07 -7.19 15.71
CA CYS A 187 20.34 -8.42 16.45
C CYS A 187 19.90 -9.66 15.66
N ASP A 188 18.67 -9.66 15.15
CA ASP A 188 18.12 -10.79 14.39
C ASP A 188 18.95 -11.07 13.13
N LEU A 189 19.37 -10.03 12.40
CA LEU A 189 20.20 -10.16 11.20
C LEU A 189 21.61 -10.68 11.49
N ARG A 190 22.18 -10.39 12.66
CA ARG A 190 23.50 -10.90 13.04
C ARG A 190 23.44 -12.35 13.51
N LEU A 191 22.34 -12.75 14.13
CA LEU A 191 22.11 -14.13 14.55
C LEU A 191 21.88 -15.06 13.35
N SER A 192 21.26 -14.59 12.27
CA SER A 192 21.05 -15.39 11.06
C SER A 192 22.32 -15.68 10.25
N LEU A 193 23.45 -15.06 10.60
CA LEU A 193 24.76 -15.27 9.96
C LEU A 193 25.65 -16.31 10.69
N GLN A 194 25.18 -16.85 11.81
CA GLN A 194 25.87 -17.89 12.60
C GLN A 194 25.38 -19.29 12.23
#